data_AF-A0A9D8EWZ4-F1
#
_entry.id   AF-A0A9D8EWZ4-F1
#
_cell.length_a   1.000
_cell.length_b   1.000
_cell.length_c   1.000
_cell.angle_alpha   90.00
_cell.angle_beta   90.00
_cell.angle_gamma   90.00
#
_symmetry.space_group_name_H-M   'P 1'
#
loop_
_entity.id
_entity.type
_entity.pdbx_description
1 polymer ?
#
loop_
_entity_poly.entity_id
_entity_poly.type
_entity_poly.pdbx_seq_one_letter_code
_entity_poly.pdbx_strand_id
1 'polypeptide(L)'
;MAEAEIPQVDPAVEQAEAVDETPVELPRAAPIESRFLYVDVAALRAKQLRRGARARLDRVEEHVVVSKAVKAERVAMEEVKQNLVLWDLPEFKAVVDIR
;
A
#
# COMPACT_ATOMS: atom_id res chain seq x y z
N MET A 1 8.71 -19.20 -60.08
CA MET A 1 9.79 -18.90 -59.13
C MET A 1 9.74 -17.41 -58.85
N ALA A 2 8.94 -17.01 -57.86
CA ALA A 2 8.84 -15.64 -57.39
C ALA A 2 8.87 -15.73 -55.86
N GLU A 3 9.96 -15.21 -55.31
CA GLU A 3 10.29 -15.18 -53.89
C GLU A 3 9.49 -14.05 -53.26
N ALA A 4 8.60 -14.37 -52.32
CA ALA A 4 7.89 -13.37 -51.53
C ALA A 4 8.58 -13.26 -50.17
N GLU A 5 9.31 -12.17 -50.01
CA GLU A 5 10.02 -11.74 -48.82
C GLU A 5 9.02 -11.47 -47.69
N ILE A 6 9.15 -12.22 -46.59
CA ILE A 6 8.34 -12.03 -45.37
C ILE A 6 9.08 -10.98 -44.52
N PRO A 7 8.48 -9.83 -44.17
CA PRO A 7 9.13 -8.87 -43.30
C PRO A 7 9.33 -9.50 -41.92
N GLN A 8 10.59 -9.64 -41.54
CA GLN A 8 11.03 -10.15 -40.25
C GLN A 8 10.62 -9.13 -39.17
N VAL A 9 9.64 -9.49 -38.35
CA VAL A 9 9.24 -8.69 -37.19
C VAL A 9 10.27 -8.96 -36.10
N ASP A 10 11.10 -7.97 -35.78
CA ASP A 10 12.05 -8.03 -34.68
C ASP A 10 11.33 -8.37 -33.37
N PRO A 11 11.72 -9.42 -32.62
CA PRO A 11 11.05 -9.82 -31.38
C PRO A 11 11.43 -8.90 -30.19
N ALA A 12 11.97 -7.72 -30.44
CA ALA A 12 12.56 -6.86 -29.42
C ALA A 12 11.55 -5.91 -28.71
N VAL A 13 10.27 -5.93 -29.10
CA VAL A 13 9.26 -5.02 -28.51
C VAL A 13 8.52 -5.62 -27.30
N GLU A 14 8.85 -6.85 -26.90
CA GLU A 14 8.35 -7.45 -25.66
C GLU A 14 9.35 -7.24 -24.51
N GLN A 15 9.88 -6.02 -24.40
CA GLN A 15 10.48 -5.57 -23.14
C GLN A 15 9.35 -5.04 -22.28
N ALA A 16 8.88 -5.96 -21.42
CA ALA A 16 8.13 -5.69 -20.22
C ALA A 16 8.40 -4.29 -19.71
N GLU A 17 7.34 -3.50 -19.55
CA GLU A 17 7.34 -2.28 -18.77
C GLU A 17 7.96 -2.62 -17.41
N ALA A 18 9.25 -2.31 -17.28
CA ALA A 18 9.94 -2.30 -16.01
C ALA A 18 9.23 -1.22 -15.20
N VAL A 19 8.27 -1.66 -14.38
CA VAL A 19 7.61 -0.83 -13.38
C VAL A 19 8.75 -0.31 -12.53
N ASP A 20 9.08 0.95 -12.75
CA ASP A 20 10.16 1.68 -12.11
C ASP A 20 10.09 1.41 -10.60
N GLU A 21 10.99 0.57 -10.09
CA GLU A 21 11.11 0.25 -8.66
C GLU A 21 11.79 1.40 -7.91
N THR A 22 11.54 2.65 -8.32
CA THR A 22 11.88 3.81 -7.50
C THR A 22 10.98 3.76 -6.27
N PRO A 23 11.54 3.65 -5.04
CA PRO A 23 10.72 3.71 -3.84
C PRO A 23 10.09 5.10 -3.81
N VAL A 24 8.82 5.18 -4.20
CA VAL A 24 8.04 6.40 -4.04
C VAL A 24 7.93 6.62 -2.54
N GLU A 25 8.74 7.53 -2.01
CA GLU A 25 8.65 7.96 -0.61
C GLU A 25 7.27 8.59 -0.41
N LEU A 26 6.31 7.81 0.11
CA LEU A 26 5.00 8.35 0.44
C LEU A 26 5.16 9.35 1.60
N PRO A 27 4.47 10.50 1.54
CA PRO A 27 4.48 11.44 2.65
C PRO A 27 3.94 10.77 3.93
N ARG A 28 4.55 11.08 5.07
CA ARG A 28 4.10 10.58 6.37
C ARG A 28 2.81 11.27 6.78
N ALA A 29 1.88 10.50 7.34
CA ALA A 29 0.63 11.00 7.88
C ALA A 29 0.81 11.73 9.22
N ALA A 30 -0.17 12.55 9.61
CA ALA A 30 -0.23 13.07 10.97
C ALA A 30 -0.37 11.93 12.00
N PRO A 31 0.22 12.06 13.21
CA PRO A 31 -0.02 11.13 14.30
C PRO A 31 -1.50 11.04 14.67
N ILE A 32 -1.99 9.81 14.86
CA ILE A 32 -3.36 9.57 15.32
C ILE A 32 -3.38 9.59 16.85
N GLU A 33 -4.05 10.58 17.44
CA GLU A 33 -4.22 10.70 18.89
C GLU A 33 -5.43 9.90 19.42
N SER A 34 -6.48 9.78 18.60
CA SER A 34 -7.69 9.04 18.96
C SER A 34 -7.49 7.53 18.82
N ARG A 35 -7.70 6.80 19.92
CA ARG A 35 -7.65 5.32 19.93
C ARG A 35 -8.64 4.69 18.94
N PHE A 36 -9.81 5.31 18.75
CA PHE A 36 -10.82 4.82 17.82
C PHE A 36 -10.38 5.01 16.36
N LEU A 37 -9.88 6.20 16.04
CA LEU A 37 -9.36 6.50 14.71
C LEU A 37 -8.20 5.56 14.34
N TYR A 38 -7.32 5.26 15.31
CA TYR A 38 -6.21 4.32 15.10
C TYR A 38 -6.72 2.93 14.69
N VAL A 39 -7.73 2.42 15.40
CA VAL A 39 -8.33 1.11 15.12
C VAL A 39 -9.02 1.10 13.75
N ASP A 40 -9.78 2.14 13.42
CA ASP A 40 -10.50 2.23 12.15
C ASP A 40 -9.54 2.27 10.96
N VAL A 41 -8.51 3.13 11.03
CA VAL A 41 -7.48 3.24 9.97
C VAL A 41 -6.72 1.93 9.84
N ALA A 42 -6.31 1.29 10.95
CA ALA A 42 -5.61 0.01 10.93
C ALA A 42 -6.50 -1.12 10.35
N ALA A 43 -7.80 -1.15 10.68
CA ALA A 43 -8.73 -2.14 10.15
C ALA A 43 -8.95 -1.98 8.63
N LEU A 44 -9.11 -0.75 8.16
CA LEU A 44 -9.19 -0.44 6.72
C LEU A 44 -7.90 -0.86 6.01
N ARG A 45 -6.74 -0.58 6.61
CA ARG A 45 -5.45 -0.98 6.04
C ARG A 45 -5.27 -2.49 6.02
N ALA A 46 -5.63 -3.20 7.07
CA ALA A 46 -5.60 -4.66 7.11
C ALA A 46 -6.50 -5.28 6.03
N LYS A 47 -7.65 -4.67 5.74
CA LYS A 47 -8.53 -5.06 4.62
C LYS A 47 -7.84 -4.89 3.27
N GLN A 48 -7.06 -3.82 3.07
CA GLN A 48 -6.25 -3.65 1.85
C GLN A 48 -5.18 -4.74 1.73
N LEU A 49 -4.46 -5.02 2.81
CA LEU A 49 -3.40 -6.05 2.83
C LEU A 49 -3.95 -7.46 2.53
N ARG A 50 -5.12 -7.80 3.10
CA ARG A 50 -5.82 -9.06 2.79
C ARG A 50 -6.29 -9.15 1.33
N ARG A 51 -6.47 -8.00 0.66
CA ARG A 51 -6.80 -7.91 -0.77
C ARG A 51 -5.56 -7.87 -1.67
N GLY A 52 -4.36 -8.03 -1.12
CA GLY A 52 -3.11 -8.06 -1.89
C GLY A 52 -2.42 -6.71 -2.06
N ALA A 53 -2.80 -5.68 -1.31
CA ALA A 53 -2.04 -4.43 -1.31
C ALA A 53 -0.61 -4.66 -0.78
N ARG A 54 0.38 -3.99 -1.40
CA ARG A 54 1.79 -4.05 -0.97
C ARG A 54 1.95 -3.40 0.41
N ALA A 55 2.71 -4.04 1.29
CA ALA A 55 3.09 -3.47 2.59
C ALA A 55 4.06 -2.29 2.39
N ARG A 56 3.92 -1.27 3.24
CA ARG A 56 4.74 -0.04 3.23
C ARG A 56 5.86 -0.05 4.26
N LEU A 57 5.84 -1.01 5.19
CA LEU A 57 7.00 -1.28 6.03
C LEU A 57 8.14 -1.70 5.12
N ASP A 58 9.21 -0.90 5.09
CA ASP A 58 10.51 -1.38 4.65
C ASP A 58 10.82 -2.64 5.44
N ARG A 59 11.40 -3.63 4.76
CA ARG A 59 11.67 -4.97 5.27
C ARG A 59 12.78 -4.96 6.33
N VAL A 60 12.69 -4.08 7.33
CA VAL A 60 13.47 -4.08 8.55
C VAL A 60 12.84 -5.13 9.45
N GLU A 61 13.11 -6.39 9.12
CA GLU A 61 13.33 -7.50 10.05
C GLU A 61 13.25 -8.81 9.26
N GLU A 62 14.40 -9.17 8.70
CA GLU A 62 14.80 -10.51 8.29
C GLU A 62 14.74 -11.54 9.47
N HIS A 63 14.23 -11.16 10.64
CA HIS A 63 14.19 -11.96 11.86
C HIS A 63 12.84 -12.05 12.57
N VAL A 64 11.73 -11.76 11.89
CA VAL A 64 10.45 -12.32 12.36
C VAL A 64 10.40 -13.77 11.88
N VAL A 65 10.94 -14.66 12.71
CA VAL A 65 10.90 -16.13 12.56
C VAL A 65 9.59 -16.53 11.90
N VAL A 66 9.68 -17.01 10.66
CA VAL A 66 8.59 -17.46 9.79
C VAL A 66 7.91 -18.67 10.41
N SER A 67 7.20 -18.45 11.50
CA SER A 67 6.50 -19.50 12.26
C SER A 67 4.99 -19.30 12.23
N LYS A 68 4.51 -18.09 11.91
CA LYS A 68 3.11 -17.81 11.57
C LYS A 68 3.10 -16.67 10.56
N ALA A 69 2.43 -16.85 9.42
CA ALA A 69 2.14 -15.76 8.49
C ALA A 69 1.73 -14.52 9.30
N VAL A 70 2.51 -13.44 9.22
CA VAL A 70 2.23 -12.23 10.00
C VAL A 70 0.84 -11.77 9.62
N LYS A 71 -0.09 -11.77 10.59
CA LYS A 71 -1.48 -11.37 10.33
C LYS A 71 -1.47 -9.97 9.72
N ALA A 72 -2.26 -9.75 8.67
CA ALA A 72 -2.39 -8.46 7.99
C ALA A 72 -2.67 -7.31 8.97
N GLU A 73 -3.40 -7.60 10.05
CA GLU A 73 -3.67 -6.68 11.15
C GLU A 73 -2.41 -6.18 11.85
N ARG A 74 -1.45 -7.07 12.11
CA ARG A 74 -0.19 -6.68 12.77
C ARG A 74 0.63 -5.77 11.85
N VAL A 75 0.72 -6.11 10.56
CA VAL A 75 1.40 -5.26 9.57
C VAL A 75 0.72 -3.89 9.49
N ALA A 76 -0.62 -3.85 9.41
CA ALA A 76 -1.37 -2.61 9.38
C ALA A 76 -1.15 -1.75 10.64
N MET A 77 -1.15 -2.34 11.83
CA MET A 77 -0.89 -1.63 13.09
C MET A 77 0.50 -1.01 13.13
N GLU A 78 1.53 -1.72 12.67
CA GLU A 78 2.90 -1.19 12.61
C GLU A 78 3.02 -0.07 11.55
N GLU A 79 2.37 -0.20 10.39
CA GLU A 79 2.34 0.89 9.40
C GLU A 79 1.66 2.16 9.94
N VAL A 80 0.54 2.01 10.64
CA VAL A 80 -0.17 3.15 11.26
C VAL A 80 0.68 3.77 12.37
N LYS A 81 1.37 2.95 13.17
CA LYS A 81 2.28 3.40 14.22
C LYS A 81 3.48 4.19 13.66
N GLN A 82 3.98 3.82 12.48
CA GLN A 82 5.07 4.52 11.78
C GLN A 82 4.60 5.70 10.91
N ASN A 83 3.31 6.04 10.96
CA ASN A 83 2.69 7.09 10.17
C ASN A 83 2.80 6.90 8.65
N LEU A 84 2.84 5.64 8.19
CA LEU A 84 2.96 5.30 6.76
C LEU A 84 1.61 5.18 6.04
N VAL A 85 0.50 5.26 6.80
CA VAL A 85 -0.87 5.18 6.27
C VAL A 85 -1.46 6.57 6.28
N LEU A 86 -1.64 7.15 5.10
CA LEU A 86 -2.40 8.40 4.94
C LEU A 86 -3.86 8.19 5.32
N TRP A 87 -4.40 9.14 6.07
CA TRP A 87 -5.78 9.16 6.53
C TRP A 87 -6.27 10.61 6.52
N ASP A 88 -7.57 10.78 6.31
CA ASP A 88 -8.24 12.06 6.38
C ASP A 88 -9.68 11.85 6.89
N LEU A 89 -10.25 12.87 7.53
CA LEU A 89 -11.62 12.86 8.00
C LEU A 89 -12.40 13.95 7.28
N PRO A 90 -13.65 13.68 6.83
CA PRO A 90 -14.47 14.73 6.27
C PRO A 90 -14.76 15.81 7.33
N GLU A 91 -14.90 17.06 6.88
CA GLU A 91 -15.29 18.15 7.77
C GLU A 91 -16.72 17.92 8.29
N PHE A 92 -16.84 17.66 9.59
CA PHE A 92 -18.13 17.55 10.25
C PHE A 92 -18.54 18.90 10.84
N LYS A 93 -19.56 19.54 10.23
CA LYS A 93 -20.23 20.69 10.85
C LYS A 93 -21.21 20.19 11.90
N ALA A 94 -20.81 20.21 13.16
CA ALA A 94 -21.71 19.90 14.27
C ALA A 94 -22.84 20.95 14.31
N VAL A 95 -24.07 20.55 13.97
CA VAL A 95 -25.26 21.37 14.21
C VAL A 95 -25.61 21.19 15.68
N VAL A 96 -24.96 21.97 16.53
CA VAL A 96 -25.27 21.99 17.97
C VAL A 96 -26.46 22.94 18.15
N ASP A 97 -27.67 22.40 18.15
CA ASP A 97 -28.87 23.14 18.58
C ASP A 97 -28.84 23.21 20.12
N ILE A 98 -28.13 24.19 20.66
CA ILE A 98 -28.07 24.46 22.10
C ILE A 98 -29.39 25.14 22.47
N ARG A 99 -30.29 24.42 23.12
CA ARG A 99 -31.52 24.95 23.73
C ARG A 99 -31.39 25.03 25.24
#